data_AF-A0A435EXI6-F1
#
_entry.id   AF-A0A435EXI6-F1
#
_cell.length_a   1.000
_cell.length_b   1.000
_cell.length_c   1.000
_cell.angle_alpha   90.00
_cell.angle_beta   90.00
_cell.angle_gamma   90.00
#
_symmetry.space_group_name_H-M   'P 1'
#
loop_
_entity.id
_entity.type
_entity.pdbx_description
1 polymer ?
#
loop_
_entity_poly.entity_id
_entity_poly.type
_entity_poly.pdbx_seq_one_letter_code
_entity_poly.pdbx_strand_id
1 'polypeptide(L)'
;MPAKPFDDFRSLLTALPPADDAAAARVRALFAKADKPNESLGRIEDIAAWIAAWSGRAPPAINRPLVAIFAANHGVVRHGISPRGVAATANEVELCAAGGA
;
A
#
# COMPACT_ATOMS: atom_id res chain seq x y z
N MET A 1 -13.26 -1.02 -32.61
CA MET A 1 -14.12 -0.07 -31.86
C MET A 1 -13.20 0.89 -31.12
N PRO A 2 -13.51 2.19 -31.01
CA PRO A 2 -12.72 3.10 -30.18
C PRO A 2 -12.79 2.67 -28.71
N ALA A 3 -11.69 2.87 -27.97
CA ALA A 3 -11.63 2.59 -26.54
C ALA A 3 -12.65 3.46 -25.78
N LYS A 4 -13.34 2.86 -24.81
CA LYS A 4 -14.30 3.55 -23.93
C LYS A 4 -13.55 4.19 -22.74
N PRO A 5 -14.15 5.20 -22.08
CA PRO A 5 -13.60 5.74 -20.84
C PRO A 5 -13.33 4.63 -19.81
N PHE A 6 -12.15 4.69 -19.19
CA PHE A 6 -11.64 3.75 -18.17
C PHE A 6 -11.29 2.33 -18.64
N ASP A 7 -11.25 2.06 -19.95
CA ASP A 7 -10.86 0.72 -20.43
C ASP A 7 -9.45 0.30 -19.98
N ASP A 8 -8.54 1.26 -19.80
CA ASP A 8 -7.19 1.00 -19.26
C ASP A 8 -7.26 0.48 -17.81
N PHE A 9 -8.07 1.12 -16.95
CA PHE A 9 -8.26 0.68 -15.56
C PHE A 9 -8.89 -0.72 -15.50
N ARG A 10 -9.91 -0.96 -16.32
CA ARG A 10 -10.55 -2.29 -16.39
C ARG A 10 -9.55 -3.35 -16.82
N SER A 11 -8.73 -3.04 -17.84
CA SER A 11 -7.70 -3.95 -18.33
C SER A 11 -6.66 -4.27 -17.26
N LEU A 12 -6.21 -3.26 -16.49
CA LEU A 12 -5.30 -3.46 -15.35
C LEU A 12 -5.91 -4.36 -14.28
N LEU A 13 -7.19 -4.15 -13.92
CA LEU A 13 -7.87 -4.96 -12.90
C LEU A 13 -7.99 -6.43 -13.30
N THR A 14 -8.18 -6.72 -14.59
CA THR A 14 -8.25 -8.10 -15.11
C THR A 14 -6.89 -8.76 -15.28
N ALA A 15 -5.81 -7.98 -15.32
CA ALA A 15 -4.44 -8.45 -15.55
C ALA A 15 -3.56 -8.40 -14.29
N LEU A 16 -4.16 -8.21 -13.10
CA LEU A 16 -3.42 -8.24 -11.84
C LEU A 16 -2.76 -9.61 -11.66
N PRO A 17 -1.44 -9.67 -11.37
CA PRO A 17 -0.78 -10.93 -11.12
C PRO A 17 -1.30 -11.57 -9.81
N PRO A 18 -1.34 -12.91 -9.72
CA PRO A 18 -1.57 -13.58 -8.45
C PRO A 18 -0.36 -13.36 -7.52
N ALA A 19 -0.57 -13.57 -6.22
CA ALA A 19 0.53 -13.61 -5.26
C ALA A 19 1.43 -14.84 -5.50
N ASP A 20 2.73 -14.71 -5.26
CA ASP A 20 3.70 -15.83 -5.28
C ASP A 20 3.66 -16.57 -3.93
N ASP A 21 2.75 -17.55 -3.81
CA ASP A 21 2.61 -18.38 -2.61
C ASP A 21 3.90 -19.17 -2.30
N ALA A 22 4.72 -19.48 -3.30
CA ALA A 22 5.99 -20.17 -3.09
C ALA A 22 7.02 -19.23 -2.43
N ALA A 23 7.05 -17.94 -2.77
CA ALA A 23 7.86 -16.95 -2.06
C ALA A 23 7.47 -16.83 -0.58
N ALA A 24 6.16 -16.77 -0.30
CA ALA A 24 5.66 -16.76 1.07
C ALA A 24 6.07 -18.02 1.85
N ALA A 25 5.93 -19.19 1.23
CA ALA A 25 6.34 -20.47 1.83
C ALA A 25 7.85 -20.52 2.12
N ARG A 26 8.69 -20.02 1.21
CA ARG A 26 10.15 -19.90 1.43
C ARG A 26 10.47 -19.06 2.66
N VAL A 27 9.79 -17.93 2.86
CA VAL A 27 9.99 -17.08 4.05
C VAL A 27 9.53 -17.76 5.34
N ARG A 28 8.37 -18.42 5.35
CA ARG A 28 7.91 -19.20 6.51
C ARG A 28 8.91 -20.30 6.88
N ALA A 29 9.48 -20.98 5.88
CA ALA A 29 10.51 -21.98 6.11
C ALA A 29 11.83 -21.39 6.66
N LEU A 30 12.18 -20.14 6.29
CA LEU A 30 13.33 -19.45 6.89
C LEU A 30 13.10 -19.15 8.38
N PHE A 31 11.91 -18.66 8.75
CA PHE A 31 11.57 -18.42 10.15
C PHE A 31 11.51 -19.70 10.99
N ALA A 32 10.99 -20.80 10.43
CA ALA A 32 10.94 -22.10 11.12
C ALA A 32 12.34 -22.69 11.39
N LYS A 33 13.37 -22.28 10.63
CA LYS A 33 14.77 -22.69 10.82
C LYS A 33 15.55 -21.77 11.76
N ALA A 34 15.02 -20.61 12.11
CA ALA A 34 15.70 -19.69 13.00
C ALA A 34 15.74 -20.25 14.42
N ASP A 35 16.83 -20.00 15.14
CA ASP A 35 16.98 -20.38 16.56
C ASP A 35 16.11 -19.47 17.45
N LYS A 36 14.80 -19.68 17.36
CA LYS A 36 13.75 -18.98 18.08
C LYS A 36 12.62 -19.96 18.41
N PRO A 37 11.84 -19.75 19.49
CA PRO A 37 10.60 -20.48 19.68
C PRO A 37 9.67 -20.26 18.46
N ASN A 38 8.90 -21.29 18.12
CA ASN A 38 7.93 -21.20 17.02
C ASN A 38 7.00 -20.00 17.23
N GLU A 39 6.74 -19.27 16.15
CA GLU A 39 5.82 -18.13 16.12
C GLU A 39 6.17 -16.97 17.09
N SER A 40 7.39 -16.94 17.63
CA SER A 40 7.80 -15.95 18.63
C SER A 40 7.85 -14.50 18.13
N LEU A 41 7.89 -14.26 16.81
CA LEU A 41 7.87 -12.90 16.25
C LEU A 41 6.46 -12.44 15.86
N GLY A 42 5.45 -13.30 16.06
CA GLY A 42 4.04 -13.01 15.79
C GLY A 42 3.81 -12.42 14.39
N ARG A 43 3.12 -11.28 14.32
CA ARG A 43 2.73 -10.61 13.06
C ARG A 43 3.89 -10.26 12.14
N ILE A 44 5.13 -10.18 12.63
CA ILE A 44 6.28 -9.91 11.78
C ILE A 44 6.49 -11.05 10.77
N GLU A 45 6.28 -12.31 11.18
CA GLU A 45 6.42 -13.47 10.29
C GLU A 45 5.35 -13.43 9.19
N ASP A 46 4.12 -13.04 9.54
CA ASP A 46 3.01 -12.89 8.61
C ASP A 46 3.24 -11.76 7.60
N ILE A 47 3.68 -10.59 8.08
CA ILE A 47 3.95 -9.43 7.23
C ILE A 47 5.10 -9.74 6.27
N ALA A 48 6.17 -10.38 6.74
CA ALA A 48 7.28 -10.76 5.88
C ALA A 48 6.87 -11.79 4.82
N ALA A 49 6.07 -12.80 5.17
CA ALA A 49 5.54 -13.76 4.20
C ALA A 49 4.60 -13.08 3.17
N TRP A 50 3.76 -12.14 3.62
CA TRP A 50 2.87 -11.37 2.75
C TRP A 50 3.65 -10.47 1.78
N ILE A 51 4.66 -9.74 2.25
CA ILE A 51 5.54 -8.94 1.38
C ILE A 51 6.24 -9.83 0.36
N ALA A 52 6.74 -11.00 0.78
CA ALA A 52 7.39 -11.94 -0.14
C ALA A 52 6.44 -12.44 -1.23
N ALA A 53 5.18 -12.71 -0.88
CA ALA A 53 4.16 -13.12 -1.84
C ALA A 53 3.94 -12.07 -2.93
N TRP A 54 3.86 -10.80 -2.56
CA TRP A 54 3.58 -9.71 -3.51
C TRP A 54 4.82 -9.14 -4.19
N SER A 55 6.01 -9.37 -3.64
CA SER A 55 7.28 -8.96 -4.27
C SER A 55 7.99 -10.08 -5.04
N GLY A 56 7.52 -11.33 -4.92
CA GLY A 56 8.20 -12.53 -5.46
C GLY A 56 9.57 -12.81 -4.83
N ARG A 57 9.95 -12.09 -3.77
CA ARG A 57 11.30 -12.07 -3.21
C ARG A 57 11.33 -12.71 -1.82
N ALA A 58 12.21 -13.71 -1.64
CA ALA A 58 12.47 -14.35 -0.35
C ALA A 58 14.00 -14.40 -0.10
N PRO A 59 14.55 -13.71 0.91
CA PRO A 59 13.85 -12.85 1.88
C PRO A 59 13.35 -11.53 1.24
N PRO A 60 12.20 -11.00 1.71
CA PRO A 60 11.64 -9.76 1.20
C PRO A 60 12.54 -8.57 1.54
N ALA A 61 12.43 -7.48 0.78
CA ALA A 61 13.12 -6.22 1.09
C ALA A 61 12.28 -5.01 0.65
N ILE A 62 12.28 -3.97 1.48
CA ILE A 62 11.63 -2.68 1.19
C ILE A 62 12.74 -1.62 1.11
N ASN A 63 13.25 -1.37 -0.09
CA ASN A 63 14.41 -0.47 -0.30
C ASN A 63 14.00 0.96 -0.67
N ARG A 64 12.80 1.13 -1.25
CA ARG A 64 12.28 2.41 -1.76
C ARG A 64 10.78 2.50 -1.49
N PRO A 65 10.35 2.61 -0.23
CA PRO A 65 8.94 2.77 0.07
C PRO A 65 8.40 4.06 -0.55
N LEU A 66 7.19 3.99 -1.11
CA LEU A 66 6.48 5.14 -1.66
C LEU A 66 5.22 5.36 -0.82
N VAL A 67 4.96 6.61 -0.46
CA VAL A 67 3.67 7.04 0.11
C VAL A 67 2.99 7.92 -0.94
N ALA A 68 1.79 7.54 -1.36
CA ALA A 68 0.96 8.33 -2.25
C ALA A 68 -0.16 9.00 -1.46
N ILE A 69 -0.18 10.33 -1.42
CA ILE A 69 -1.19 11.13 -0.72
C ILE A 69 -2.20 11.63 -1.76
N PHE A 70 -3.48 11.26 -1.59
CA PHE A 70 -4.58 11.71 -2.43
C PHE A 70 -5.36 12.79 -1.69
N ALA A 71 -5.34 14.02 -2.20
CA ALA A 71 -6.04 15.16 -1.61
C ALA A 71 -7.16 15.66 -2.52
N ALA A 72 -8.35 15.85 -1.96
CA ALA A 72 -9.52 16.34 -2.69
C ALA A 72 -10.44 17.14 -1.77
N ASN A 73 -11.17 18.08 -2.36
CA ASN A 73 -12.22 18.82 -1.67
C ASN A 73 -13.58 18.16 -1.88
N HIS A 74 -14.43 18.23 -0.86
CA HIS A 74 -15.81 17.78 -0.94
C HIS A 74 -16.77 18.98 -0.85
N GLY A 75 -17.71 19.08 -1.80
CA GLY A 75 -18.63 20.22 -1.88
C GLY A 75 -19.53 20.40 -0.65
N VAL A 76 -19.79 19.32 0.08
CA VAL A 76 -20.61 19.31 1.30
C VAL A 76 -20.07 20.22 2.41
N VAL A 77 -18.77 20.57 2.39
CA VAL A 77 -18.14 21.50 3.34
C VAL A 77 -18.85 22.86 3.38
N ARG A 78 -19.52 23.26 2.29
CA ARG A 78 -20.32 24.50 2.23
C ARG A 78 -21.47 24.54 3.25
N HIS A 79 -21.88 23.40 3.80
CA HIS A 79 -22.93 23.30 4.81
C HIS A 79 -22.40 23.40 6.26
N GLY A 80 -21.13 23.78 6.46
CA GLY A 80 -20.57 23.96 7.80
C GLY A 80 -20.35 22.66 8.58
N ILE A 81 -20.28 21.51 7.88
CA ILE A 81 -20.06 20.20 8.51
C ILE A 81 -18.62 19.96 9.00
N SER A 82 -17.71 20.89 8.69
CA SER A 82 -16.29 20.82 9.04
C SER A 82 -15.87 22.16 9.65
N PRO A 83 -15.08 22.15 10.74
CA PRO A 83 -14.46 23.37 11.27
C PRO A 83 -13.34 23.91 10.37
N ARG A 84 -12.80 23.09 9.47
CA ARG A 84 -11.79 23.49 8.47
C ARG A 84 -12.49 23.91 7.18
N GLY A 85 -12.18 25.12 6.71
CA GLY A 85 -12.66 25.62 5.42
C GLY A 85 -12.03 24.91 4.21
N VAL A 86 -12.60 25.13 3.01
CA VAL A 86 -12.18 24.45 1.75
C VAL A 86 -10.71 24.66 1.37
N ALA A 87 -10.10 25.76 1.80
CA ALA A 87 -8.68 26.04 1.56
C ALA A 87 -7.75 25.12 2.35
N ALA A 88 -8.23 24.48 3.42
CA ALA A 88 -7.40 23.64 4.27
C ALA A 88 -6.75 22.47 3.51
N THR A 89 -7.44 21.89 2.53
CA THR A 89 -6.89 20.81 1.69
C THR A 89 -5.68 21.29 0.90
N ALA A 90 -5.74 22.48 0.29
CA ALA A 90 -4.62 23.04 -0.45
C ALA A 90 -3.45 23.36 0.50
N ASN A 91 -3.74 23.95 1.67
CA ASN A 91 -2.72 24.25 2.67
C ASN A 91 -1.97 22.99 3.14
N GLU A 92 -2.67 21.87 3.35
CA GLU A 92 -2.01 20.60 3.73
C GLU A 92 -1.21 19.99 2.60
N VAL A 93 -1.66 20.12 1.36
CA VAL A 93 -0.87 19.67 0.20
C VAL A 93 0.45 20.44 0.13
N GLU A 94 0.43 21.76 0.33
CA GLU A 94 1.64 22.58 0.38
C GLU A 94 2.54 22.19 1.57
N LEU A 95 1.95 21.90 2.74
CA LEU A 95 2.72 21.46 3.90
C LEU A 95 3.41 20.10 3.67
N CYS A 96 2.69 19.13 3.09
CA CYS A 96 3.24 17.84 2.67
C CYS A 96 4.37 18.02 1.64
N ALA A 97 4.17 18.88 0.64
CA ALA A 97 5.17 19.15 -0.39
C ALA A 97 6.44 19.80 0.19
N ALA A 98 6.29 20.62 1.23
CA ALA A 98 7.40 21.21 1.96
C ALA A 98 8.05 20.24 2.98
N GLY A 99 7.53 19.03 3.16
CA GLY A 99 8.02 18.05 4.13
C GLY A 99 7.71 18.39 5.58
N GLY A 100 6.71 19.24 5.83
CA GLY A 100 6.31 19.68 7.17
C GLY A 100 5.16 18.87 7.79
N ALA A 101 4.64 17.87 7.07
CA ALA A 101 3.55 16.97 7.48
C ALA A 101 3.95 15.50 7.32
#